data_AF-A0A1R1Z1N4-F1
#
_entry.id   AF-A0A1R1Z1N4-F1
#
_cell.length_a   1.000
_cell.length_b   1.000
_cell.length_c   1.000
_cell.angle_alpha   90.00
_cell.angle_beta   90.00
_cell.angle_gamma   90.00
#
_symmetry.space_group_name_H-M   'P 1'
#
loop_
_entity.id
_entity.type
_entity.pdbx_description
1 polymer ?
#
loop_
_entity_poly.entity_id
_entity_poly.type
_entity_poly.pdbx_seq_one_letter_code
_entity_poly.pdbx_strand_id
1 'polypeptide(L)'
;MASQGPDVEDPGGNTAPGKLHLCLTRNSGKTCRPALDDLLAGPDQPDAFDEAHYLETARIVRPSAERALLWVQVASVHAGNGDQRVGRMALSYDRTGDRFVPVFRQQTSRNNNQEVRFVETGPLRGAIISAVPTSDAPFGFWITVNRMNAGGRYAPVLRYRSGTRYGDGNPLAVIDSEMPETLRRLKLWHPGQAFPLPDRACPRPRLIAQVLWCADPPAKAPR
;
A
#
# COMPACT_ATOMS: atom_id res chain seq x y z
N MET A 1 -11.53 4.59 -18.24
CA MET A 1 -11.69 6.02 -18.55
C MET A 1 -11.68 6.77 -17.23
N ALA A 2 -11.14 7.98 -17.21
CA ALA A 2 -11.18 8.86 -16.06
C ALA A 2 -11.67 10.23 -16.53
N SER A 3 -12.47 10.91 -15.71
CA SER A 3 -12.84 12.31 -15.90
C SER A 3 -12.56 13.08 -14.62
N GLN A 4 -12.09 14.31 -14.78
CA GLN A 4 -11.77 15.22 -13.68
C GLN A 4 -12.71 16.42 -13.72
N GLY A 5 -13.25 16.80 -12.56
CA GLY A 5 -13.91 18.10 -12.38
C GLY A 5 -12.93 19.28 -12.45
N PRO A 6 -13.44 20.52 -12.36
CA PRO A 6 -12.59 21.71 -12.24
C PRO A 6 -11.78 21.68 -10.95
N ASP A 7 -10.62 22.33 -10.96
CA ASP A 7 -9.76 22.46 -9.78
C ASP A 7 -10.50 23.05 -8.58
N VAL A 8 -10.09 22.63 -7.39
CA VAL A 8 -10.66 23.02 -6.10
C VAL A 8 -9.57 23.54 -5.17
N GLU A 9 -9.96 24.20 -4.09
CA GLU A 9 -9.05 24.53 -3.00
C GLU A 9 -8.99 23.37 -2.02
N ASP A 10 -7.79 22.91 -1.68
CA ASP A 10 -7.60 21.91 -0.63
C ASP A 10 -7.70 22.53 0.77
N PRO A 11 -7.87 21.73 1.84
CA PRO A 11 -7.87 22.23 3.22
C PRO A 11 -6.61 22.99 3.66
N GLY A 12 -5.53 22.96 2.89
CA GLY A 12 -4.31 23.75 3.09
C GLY A 12 -4.32 25.10 2.38
N GLY A 13 -5.37 25.44 1.63
CA GLY A 13 -5.49 26.67 0.85
C GLY A 13 -4.76 26.62 -0.50
N ASN A 14 -4.34 25.44 -0.95
CA ASN A 14 -3.66 25.27 -2.24
C ASN A 14 -4.63 24.79 -3.31
N THR A 15 -4.30 25.07 -4.57
CA THR A 15 -5.03 24.49 -5.70
C THR A 15 -4.76 23.00 -5.80
N ALA A 16 -5.82 22.21 -5.84
CA ALA A 16 -5.81 20.77 -6.09
C ALA A 16 -6.69 20.43 -7.31
N PRO A 17 -6.43 19.31 -8.01
CA PRO A 17 -7.31 18.82 -9.06
C PRO A 17 -8.74 18.64 -8.56
N GLY A 18 -9.74 18.77 -9.43
CA GLY A 18 -11.14 18.53 -9.08
C GLY A 18 -11.45 17.09 -8.66
N LYS A 19 -12.72 16.76 -8.44
CA LYS A 19 -13.12 15.37 -8.16
C LYS A 19 -12.79 14.46 -9.36
N LEU A 20 -12.16 13.33 -9.07
CA LEU A 20 -11.85 12.26 -10.01
C LEU A 20 -12.98 11.22 -10.02
N HIS A 21 -13.52 10.96 -11.21
CA HIS A 21 -14.44 9.86 -11.44
C HIS A 21 -13.75 8.76 -12.24
N LEU A 22 -13.65 7.57 -11.65
CA LEU A 22 -12.97 6.42 -12.24
C LEU A 22 -13.96 5.41 -12.79
N CYS A 23 -13.82 5.15 -14.09
CA CYS A 23 -14.76 4.34 -14.81
C CYS A 23 -14.12 3.11 -15.44
N LEU A 24 -14.52 1.93 -14.97
CA LEU A 24 -14.21 0.66 -15.62
C LEU A 24 -15.27 0.39 -16.68
N THR A 25 -14.80 0.30 -17.93
CA THR A 25 -15.66 0.22 -19.10
C THR A 25 -15.02 -0.68 -20.15
N ARG A 26 -15.87 -1.44 -20.85
CA ARG A 26 -15.49 -2.28 -22.00
C ARG A 26 -15.89 -1.66 -23.35
N ASN A 27 -16.65 -0.56 -23.31
CA ASN A 27 -17.28 0.07 -24.46
C ASN A 27 -16.94 1.56 -24.54
N SER A 28 -15.69 1.90 -24.21
CA SER A 28 -15.14 3.25 -24.32
C SER A 28 -15.95 4.31 -23.56
N GLY A 29 -16.53 3.95 -22.40
CA GLY A 29 -17.20 4.90 -21.51
C GLY A 29 -18.72 4.96 -21.64
N LYS A 30 -19.33 4.23 -22.59
CA LYS A 30 -20.81 4.20 -22.72
C LYS A 30 -21.49 3.60 -21.50
N THR A 31 -20.84 2.65 -20.84
CA THR A 31 -21.26 2.13 -19.53
C THR A 31 -20.16 2.35 -18.52
N CYS A 32 -20.54 2.79 -17.33
CA CYS A 32 -19.65 2.93 -16.20
C CYS A 32 -19.97 1.92 -15.10
N ARG A 33 -18.94 1.23 -14.63
CA ARG A 33 -19.07 0.36 -13.45
C ARG A 33 -18.39 1.02 -12.25
N PRO A 34 -19.16 1.51 -11.27
CA PRO A 34 -18.63 2.20 -10.11
C PRO A 34 -18.07 1.17 -9.14
N ALA A 35 -16.86 0.68 -9.40
CA ALA A 35 -16.13 -0.14 -8.45
C ALA A 35 -15.17 0.68 -7.58
N LEU A 36 -15.06 1.99 -7.85
CA LEU A 36 -13.96 2.84 -7.36
C LEU A 36 -14.42 4.15 -6.72
N ASP A 37 -15.67 4.57 -6.92
CA ASP A 37 -16.16 5.90 -6.49
C ASP A 37 -16.23 6.05 -4.97
N ASP A 38 -16.36 4.93 -4.24
CA ASP A 38 -16.44 4.90 -2.78
C ASP A 38 -15.09 4.56 -2.13
N LEU A 39 -14.00 4.40 -2.90
CA LEU A 39 -12.73 3.84 -2.42
C LEU A 39 -12.11 4.62 -1.26
N LEU A 40 -12.42 5.91 -1.13
CA LEU A 40 -11.97 6.78 -0.04
C LEU A 40 -13.06 7.12 0.98
N ALA A 41 -14.31 6.73 0.71
CA ALA A 41 -15.44 7.04 1.57
C ALA A 41 -15.27 6.39 2.95
N GLY A 42 -15.24 7.23 3.99
CA GLY A 42 -15.25 6.80 5.38
C GLY A 42 -16.64 6.33 5.84
N PRO A 43 -16.71 5.63 6.99
CA PRO A 43 -17.99 5.29 7.63
C PRO A 43 -18.63 6.48 8.38
N ASP A 44 -17.88 7.55 8.59
CA ASP A 44 -18.28 8.73 9.36
C ASP A 44 -19.02 9.76 8.47
N GLN A 45 -19.24 10.97 8.99
CA GLN A 45 -19.82 12.05 8.18
C GLN A 45 -18.92 12.38 6.98
N PRO A 46 -19.51 12.65 5.80
CA PRO A 46 -18.74 13.01 4.62
C PRO A 46 -17.77 14.17 4.88
N ASP A 47 -16.49 13.98 4.55
CA ASP A 47 -15.45 14.99 4.65
C ASP A 47 -14.73 15.22 3.30
N ALA A 48 -13.94 16.30 3.25
CA ALA A 48 -13.21 16.69 2.03
C ALA A 48 -12.20 15.62 1.55
N PHE A 49 -11.92 14.59 2.35
CA PHE A 49 -10.98 13.52 2.03
C PHE A 49 -11.67 12.24 1.55
N ASP A 50 -13.01 12.20 1.52
CA ASP A 50 -13.78 11.05 1.03
C ASP A 50 -13.81 10.95 -0.50
N GLU A 51 -13.38 12.01 -1.19
CA GLU A 51 -13.36 12.07 -2.64
C GLU A 51 -11.95 11.80 -3.18
N ALA A 52 -11.88 11.11 -4.32
CA ALA A 52 -10.62 10.93 -5.03
C ALA A 52 -10.34 12.18 -5.87
N HIS A 53 -9.11 12.67 -5.85
CA HIS A 53 -8.64 13.78 -6.66
C HIS A 53 -7.42 13.39 -7.51
N TYR A 54 -6.67 12.38 -7.07
CA TYR A 54 -5.47 11.90 -7.77
C TYR A 54 -5.60 10.42 -8.12
N LEU A 55 -5.25 10.06 -9.37
CA LEU A 55 -5.01 8.68 -9.78
C LEU A 55 -3.51 8.41 -9.70
N GLU A 56 -3.05 7.86 -8.58
CA GLU A 56 -1.62 7.61 -8.35
C GLU A 56 -1.11 6.39 -9.12
N THR A 57 -1.95 5.38 -9.32
CA THR A 57 -1.59 4.18 -10.08
C THR A 57 -2.82 3.48 -10.66
N ALA A 58 -2.72 3.04 -11.91
CA ALA A 58 -3.61 2.04 -12.51
C ALA A 58 -2.79 1.09 -13.38
N ARG A 59 -2.60 -0.15 -12.93
CA ARG A 59 -1.74 -1.12 -13.64
C ARG A 59 -2.17 -2.56 -13.45
N ILE A 60 -1.72 -3.44 -14.35
CA ILE A 60 -1.93 -4.88 -14.20
C ILE A 60 -0.85 -5.48 -13.32
N VAL A 61 -1.27 -6.20 -12.27
CA VAL A 61 -0.38 -6.99 -11.41
C VAL A 61 -0.71 -8.47 -11.53
N ARG A 62 0.28 -9.34 -11.30
CA ARG A 62 0.14 -10.79 -11.50
C ARG A 62 0.54 -11.57 -10.24
N PRO A 63 -0.42 -11.92 -9.35
CA PRO A 63 -0.12 -12.76 -8.19
C PRO A 63 0.37 -14.17 -8.56
N SER A 64 -0.02 -14.66 -9.74
CA SER A 64 0.50 -15.89 -10.35
C SER A 64 0.56 -15.71 -11.87
N ALA A 65 1.19 -16.65 -12.59
CA ALA A 65 1.26 -16.59 -14.05
C ALA A 65 -0.13 -16.56 -14.72
N GLU A 66 -1.10 -17.26 -14.14
CA GLU A 66 -2.45 -17.41 -14.70
C GLU A 66 -3.44 -16.34 -14.25
N ARG A 67 -3.07 -15.50 -13.27
CA ARG A 67 -3.99 -14.54 -12.67
C ARG A 67 -3.45 -13.12 -12.83
N ALA A 68 -4.23 -12.29 -13.50
CA ALA A 68 -4.02 -10.86 -13.63
C ALA A 68 -5.08 -10.10 -12.82
N LEU A 69 -4.66 -9.05 -12.13
CA LEU A 69 -5.53 -8.13 -11.41
C LEU A 69 -5.28 -6.72 -11.90
N LEU A 70 -6.33 -5.89 -11.89
CA LEU A 70 -6.17 -4.44 -12.01
C LEU A 70 -5.91 -3.87 -10.61
N TRP A 71 -4.72 -3.32 -10.40
CA TRP A 71 -4.35 -2.57 -9.21
C TRP A 71 -4.62 -1.09 -9.44
N VAL A 72 -5.41 -0.48 -8.57
CA VAL A 72 -5.77 0.95 -8.59
C VAL A 72 -5.40 1.56 -7.25
N GLN A 73 -4.76 2.73 -7.30
CA GLN A 73 -4.50 3.57 -6.15
C GLN A 73 -4.96 5.00 -6.44
N VAL A 74 -5.74 5.55 -5.53
CA VAL A 74 -6.25 6.92 -5.58
C VAL A 74 -5.95 7.64 -4.28
N ALA A 75 -5.85 8.96 -4.35
CA ALA A 75 -5.68 9.80 -3.17
C ALA A 75 -6.68 10.96 -3.14
N SER A 76 -6.98 11.41 -1.93
CA SER A 76 -7.75 12.61 -1.67
C SER A 76 -6.96 13.88 -1.95
N VAL A 77 -7.57 15.04 -1.74
CA VAL A 77 -6.81 16.29 -1.53
C VAL A 77 -5.83 16.17 -0.35
N HIS A 78 -4.83 17.05 -0.33
CA HIS A 78 -3.88 17.17 0.77
C HIS A 78 -4.50 17.95 1.94
N ALA A 79 -4.14 17.59 3.16
CA ALA A 79 -4.37 18.40 4.35
C ALA A 79 -3.29 19.50 4.45
N GLY A 80 -3.49 20.47 5.35
CA GLY A 80 -2.53 21.58 5.54
C GLY A 80 -1.11 21.16 5.97
N ASN A 81 -0.93 19.93 6.47
CA ASN A 81 0.38 19.34 6.79
C ASN A 81 0.94 18.42 5.68
N GLY A 82 0.30 18.39 4.50
CA GLY A 82 0.69 17.52 3.38
C GLY A 82 0.22 16.07 3.50
N ASP A 83 -0.52 15.72 4.54
CA ASP A 83 -1.14 14.40 4.69
C ASP A 83 -2.27 14.19 3.68
N GLN A 84 -2.53 12.94 3.29
CA GLN A 84 -3.62 12.61 2.37
C GLN A 84 -4.18 11.22 2.69
N ARG A 85 -5.47 11.03 2.41
CA ARG A 85 -6.10 9.72 2.48
C ARG A 85 -5.80 8.97 1.20
N VAL A 86 -5.39 7.71 1.30
CA VAL A 86 -5.05 6.88 0.13
C VAL A 86 -5.84 5.59 0.13
N GLY A 87 -6.49 5.31 -0.98
CA GLY A 87 -7.33 4.16 -1.20
C GLY A 87 -6.72 3.25 -2.27
N ARG A 88 -6.68 1.95 -1.99
CA ARG A 88 -6.07 0.93 -2.84
C ARG A 88 -7.04 -0.21 -3.06
N MET A 89 -7.15 -0.65 -4.31
CA MET A 89 -7.99 -1.77 -4.68
C MET A 89 -7.29 -2.68 -5.68
N ALA A 90 -7.45 -3.99 -5.49
CA ALA A 90 -7.15 -4.97 -6.51
C ALA A 90 -8.45 -5.60 -7.01
N LEU A 91 -8.63 -5.61 -8.32
CA LEU A 91 -9.83 -6.10 -9.00
C LEU A 91 -9.48 -7.32 -9.85
N SER A 92 -10.24 -8.40 -9.69
CA SER A 92 -10.21 -9.55 -10.60
C SER A 92 -11.31 -9.40 -11.64
N TYR A 93 -11.07 -9.89 -12.85
CA TYR A 93 -12.11 -9.97 -13.88
C TYR A 93 -12.81 -11.33 -13.83
N ASP A 94 -14.06 -11.33 -13.39
CA ASP A 94 -14.99 -12.46 -13.49
C ASP A 94 -15.52 -12.53 -14.92
N ARG A 95 -15.07 -13.54 -15.67
CA ARG A 95 -15.45 -13.74 -17.08
C ARG A 95 -16.89 -14.21 -17.23
N THR A 96 -17.41 -14.98 -16.28
CA THR A 96 -18.77 -15.54 -16.33
C THR A 96 -19.80 -14.45 -16.10
N GLY A 97 -19.56 -13.60 -15.09
CA GLY A 97 -20.38 -12.42 -14.81
C GLY A 97 -20.00 -11.18 -15.64
N ASP A 98 -18.98 -11.30 -16.51
CA ASP A 98 -18.42 -10.22 -17.34
C ASP A 98 -18.26 -8.93 -16.52
N ARG A 99 -17.50 -9.02 -15.41
CA ARG A 99 -17.40 -7.94 -14.42
C ARG A 99 -16.09 -7.92 -13.65
N PHE A 100 -15.67 -6.74 -13.21
CA PHE A 100 -14.64 -6.62 -12.20
C PHE A 100 -15.24 -6.85 -10.80
N VAL A 101 -14.52 -7.61 -9.98
CA VAL A 101 -14.88 -7.92 -8.60
C VAL A 101 -13.70 -7.54 -7.70
N PRO A 102 -13.92 -6.77 -6.61
CA PRO A 102 -12.86 -6.43 -5.69
C PRO A 102 -12.37 -7.68 -4.95
N VAL A 103 -11.07 -7.93 -5.00
CA VAL A 103 -10.40 -9.03 -4.29
C VAL A 103 -9.47 -8.55 -3.18
N PHE A 104 -9.16 -7.26 -3.15
CA PHE A 104 -8.48 -6.56 -2.06
C PHE A 104 -8.95 -5.11 -2.03
N ARG A 105 -9.13 -4.55 -0.84
CA ARG A 105 -9.39 -3.14 -0.62
C ARG A 105 -8.70 -2.72 0.67
N GLN A 106 -7.97 -1.61 0.63
CA GLN A 106 -7.40 -0.99 1.81
C GLN A 106 -7.43 0.52 1.65
N GLN A 107 -7.93 1.19 2.68
CA GLN A 107 -7.82 2.63 2.84
C GLN A 107 -6.82 2.88 3.97
N THR A 108 -5.91 3.81 3.75
CA THR A 108 -5.06 4.34 4.81
C THR A 108 -5.52 5.74 5.19
N SER A 109 -5.47 6.05 6.49
CA SER A 109 -5.84 7.37 7.00
C SER A 109 -4.84 8.43 6.53
N ARG A 110 -5.06 9.68 6.93
CA ARG A 110 -4.33 10.85 6.46
C ARG A 110 -2.80 10.79 6.66
N ASN A 111 -2.30 10.05 7.65
CA ASN A 111 -0.86 9.97 7.96
C ASN A 111 -0.02 9.40 6.79
N ASN A 112 0.74 10.22 6.08
CA ASN A 112 1.50 9.79 4.90
C ASN A 112 2.65 8.78 5.14
N ASN A 113 2.96 8.39 6.38
CA ASN A 113 4.03 7.43 6.68
C ASN A 113 3.66 5.97 6.37
N GLN A 114 2.47 5.71 5.79
CA GLN A 114 2.07 4.34 5.47
C GLN A 114 2.69 3.89 4.15
N GLU A 115 3.09 2.62 4.11
CA GLU A 115 3.55 1.99 2.88
C GLU A 115 2.65 0.78 2.58
N VAL A 116 2.15 0.67 1.35
CA VAL A 116 1.46 -0.54 0.88
C VAL A 116 2.02 -0.92 -0.47
N ARG A 117 2.52 -2.15 -0.58
CA ARG A 117 3.25 -2.63 -1.75
C ARG A 117 2.72 -3.98 -2.22
N PHE A 118 2.40 -4.09 -3.51
CA PHE A 118 2.26 -5.38 -4.19
C PHE A 118 3.66 -5.92 -4.51
N VAL A 119 3.97 -7.13 -4.06
CA VAL A 119 5.29 -7.74 -4.22
C VAL A 119 5.37 -8.46 -5.56
N GLU A 120 6.30 -8.06 -6.42
CA GLU A 120 6.40 -8.59 -7.80
C GLU A 120 7.35 -9.77 -7.93
N THR A 121 8.34 -9.85 -7.04
CA THR A 121 9.46 -10.78 -7.14
C THR A 121 9.74 -11.47 -5.79
N GLY A 122 10.56 -12.52 -5.82
CA GLY A 122 11.00 -13.23 -4.62
C GLY A 122 9.94 -14.13 -3.96
N PRO A 123 10.23 -14.64 -2.75
CA PRO A 123 9.40 -15.64 -2.05
C PRO A 123 7.99 -15.16 -1.66
N LEU A 124 7.77 -13.84 -1.68
CA LEU A 124 6.49 -13.20 -1.41
C LEU A 124 5.80 -12.67 -2.67
N ARG A 125 6.28 -13.01 -3.88
CA ARG A 125 5.64 -12.63 -5.13
C ARG A 125 4.12 -12.87 -5.05
N GLY A 126 3.36 -11.85 -5.42
CA GLY A 126 1.90 -11.85 -5.39
C GLY A 126 1.29 -11.52 -4.04
N ALA A 127 2.06 -11.29 -2.98
CA ALA A 127 1.56 -10.77 -1.72
C ALA A 127 1.37 -9.25 -1.77
N ILE A 128 0.50 -8.74 -0.88
CA ILE A 128 0.39 -7.31 -0.60
C ILE A 128 0.85 -7.08 0.83
N ILE A 129 1.90 -6.30 1.01
CA ILE A 129 2.46 -5.96 2.32
C ILE A 129 2.06 -4.52 2.65
N SER A 130 1.56 -4.30 3.86
CA SER A 130 1.30 -2.95 4.38
C SER A 130 2.09 -2.69 5.65
N ALA A 131 2.75 -1.55 5.73
CA ALA A 131 3.29 -0.96 6.93
C ALA A 131 2.40 0.24 7.32
N VAL A 132 1.62 0.09 8.40
CA VAL A 132 0.68 1.11 8.86
C VAL A 132 1.12 1.62 10.23
N PRO A 133 1.27 2.95 10.43
CA PRO A 133 1.45 3.61 11.72
C PRO A 133 0.72 2.97 12.90
N THR A 134 1.42 2.74 14.02
CA THR A 134 0.77 2.46 15.30
C THR A 134 0.25 3.76 15.93
N SER A 135 -0.88 3.68 16.64
CA SER A 135 -1.45 4.82 17.37
C SER A 135 -0.86 4.99 18.77
N ASP A 136 -0.10 4.00 19.24
CA ASP A 136 0.43 3.90 20.60
C ASP A 136 1.95 3.70 20.61
N ALA A 137 2.56 4.12 21.72
CA ALA A 137 3.99 4.04 21.95
C ALA A 137 4.47 2.59 22.21
N PRO A 138 5.73 2.25 21.91
CA PRO A 138 6.64 2.98 21.02
C PRO A 138 6.10 3.11 19.59
N PHE A 139 6.13 4.32 19.05
CA PHE A 139 5.60 4.58 17.72
C PHE A 139 6.42 3.87 16.64
N GLY A 140 5.72 3.15 15.77
CA GLY A 140 6.30 2.39 14.68
C GLY A 140 5.19 1.95 13.73
N PHE A 141 5.22 0.69 13.30
CA PHE A 141 4.30 0.18 12.30
C PHE A 141 3.69 -1.18 12.66
N TRP A 142 2.45 -1.40 12.25
CA TRP A 142 1.89 -2.72 12.01
C TRP A 142 2.29 -3.17 10.62
N ILE A 143 3.07 -4.25 10.55
CA ILE A 143 3.33 -4.95 9.29
C ILE A 143 2.25 -6.01 9.11
N THR A 144 1.56 -5.97 7.98
CA THR A 144 0.58 -6.98 7.58
C THR A 144 0.92 -7.52 6.22
N VAL A 145 0.97 -8.84 6.09
CA VAL A 145 1.14 -9.54 4.80
C VAL A 145 -0.20 -10.16 4.43
N ASN A 146 -0.73 -9.75 3.28
CA ASN A 146 -1.92 -10.33 2.69
C ASN A 146 -1.52 -11.26 1.55
N ARG A 147 -2.09 -12.46 1.53
CA ARG A 147 -1.97 -13.40 0.40
C ARG A 147 -3.33 -13.75 -0.14
N MET A 148 -3.37 -14.06 -1.44
CA MET A 148 -4.57 -14.56 -2.06
C MET A 148 -4.90 -15.97 -1.55
N ASN A 149 -6.11 -16.14 -1.03
CA ASN A 149 -6.62 -17.43 -0.58
C ASN A 149 -7.20 -18.26 -1.75
N ALA A 150 -7.62 -19.49 -1.48
CA ALA A 150 -8.22 -20.38 -2.47
C ALA A 150 -9.49 -19.80 -3.13
N GLY A 151 -10.24 -18.97 -2.41
CA GLY A 151 -11.41 -18.25 -2.93
C GLY A 151 -11.07 -17.03 -3.79
N GLY A 152 -9.78 -16.78 -4.07
CA GLY A 152 -9.32 -15.69 -4.92
C GLY A 152 -9.38 -14.30 -4.28
N ARG A 153 -9.55 -14.21 -2.96
CA ARG A 153 -9.52 -12.96 -2.20
C ARG A 153 -8.24 -12.86 -1.39
N TYR A 154 -7.73 -11.64 -1.19
CA TYR A 154 -6.62 -11.43 -0.27
C TYR A 154 -7.10 -11.48 1.17
N ALA A 155 -6.32 -12.14 2.02
CA ALA A 155 -6.53 -12.20 3.46
C ALA A 155 -5.18 -12.07 4.19
N PRO A 156 -5.16 -11.50 5.40
CA PRO A 156 -3.95 -11.40 6.20
C PRO A 156 -3.48 -12.81 6.60
N VAL A 157 -2.21 -13.11 6.34
CA VAL A 157 -1.54 -14.36 6.76
C VAL A 157 -0.47 -14.13 7.82
N LEU A 158 -0.07 -12.87 7.99
CA LEU A 158 0.84 -12.43 9.04
C LEU A 158 0.49 -11.00 9.43
N ARG A 159 0.46 -10.73 10.74
CA ARG A 159 0.44 -9.37 11.28
C ARG A 159 1.34 -9.32 12.51
N TYR A 160 2.23 -8.34 12.56
CA TYR A 160 3.11 -8.15 13.71
C TYR A 160 3.52 -6.68 13.84
N ARG A 161 4.00 -6.31 15.02
CA ARG A 161 4.52 -4.98 15.27
C ARG A 161 5.98 -4.90 14.82
N SER A 162 6.25 -3.94 13.96
CA SER A 162 7.54 -3.64 13.34
C SER A 162 8.65 -3.43 14.38
N GLY A 163 9.87 -3.80 14.02
CA GLY A 163 11.08 -3.38 14.75
C GLY A 163 11.51 -1.95 14.37
N THR A 164 11.22 -1.54 13.13
CA THR A 164 11.43 -0.18 12.58
C THR A 164 10.52 0.82 13.30
N ARG A 165 11.09 1.97 13.68
CA ARG A 165 10.42 3.06 14.42
C ARG A 165 10.46 4.36 13.63
N TYR A 166 9.63 5.33 14.02
CA TYR A 166 9.72 6.66 13.43
C TYR A 166 11.06 7.32 13.72
N GLY A 167 11.66 7.87 12.66
CA GLY A 167 12.91 8.61 12.76
C GLY A 167 14.09 7.77 13.24
N ASP A 168 14.05 6.44 13.18
CA ASP A 168 15.15 5.59 13.66
C ASP A 168 16.46 5.75 12.88
N GLY A 169 16.42 6.45 11.75
CA GLY A 169 17.56 6.75 10.91
C GLY A 169 17.88 5.63 9.91
N ASN A 170 17.02 4.61 9.80
CA ASN A 170 17.15 3.60 8.77
C ASN A 170 16.78 4.20 7.41
N PRO A 171 17.68 4.23 6.41
CA PRO A 171 17.39 4.79 5.09
C PRO A 171 16.52 3.86 4.23
N LEU A 172 16.21 2.67 4.72
CA LEU A 172 15.32 1.75 4.04
C LEU A 172 13.85 2.15 4.21
N ALA A 173 13.06 1.80 3.20
CA ALA A 173 11.62 1.85 3.33
C ALA A 173 11.20 0.79 4.35
N VAL A 174 10.14 1.04 5.11
CA VAL A 174 9.75 0.19 6.24
C VAL A 174 9.52 -1.26 5.78
N ILE A 175 8.92 -1.47 4.60
CA ILE A 175 8.73 -2.83 4.09
C ILE A 175 10.07 -3.51 3.77
N ASP A 176 11.07 -2.77 3.26
CA ASP A 176 12.39 -3.33 2.96
C ASP A 176 13.16 -3.67 4.25
N SER A 177 13.12 -2.77 5.24
CA SER A 177 13.79 -2.97 6.53
C SER A 177 13.19 -4.16 7.30
N GLU A 178 11.89 -4.37 7.18
CA GLU A 178 11.15 -5.45 7.84
C GLU A 178 11.12 -6.76 7.05
N MET A 179 11.65 -6.80 5.83
CA MET A 179 11.57 -7.96 4.95
C MET A 179 12.22 -9.23 5.55
N PRO A 180 13.41 -9.19 6.19
CA PRO A 180 13.98 -10.38 6.82
C PRO A 180 13.10 -10.95 7.91
N GLU A 181 12.56 -10.12 8.81
CA GLU A 181 11.68 -10.55 9.89
C GLU A 181 10.37 -11.10 9.34
N THR A 182 9.80 -10.46 8.31
CA THR A 182 8.62 -10.95 7.60
C THR A 182 8.85 -12.34 7.03
N LEU A 183 9.95 -12.56 6.30
CA LEU A 183 10.29 -13.84 5.70
C LEU A 183 10.61 -14.90 6.77
N ARG A 184 11.28 -14.52 7.87
CA ARG A 184 11.55 -15.40 9.00
C ARG A 184 10.27 -15.90 9.66
N ARG A 185 9.33 -15.01 9.95
CA ARG A 185 8.03 -15.35 10.54
C ARG A 185 7.20 -16.26 9.65
N LEU A 186 7.32 -16.09 8.33
CA LEU A 186 6.69 -16.94 7.32
C LEU A 186 7.48 -18.24 7.03
N LYS A 187 8.61 -18.48 7.71
CA LYS A 187 9.49 -19.64 7.50
C LYS A 187 10.06 -19.73 6.07
N LEU A 188 10.18 -18.60 5.39
CA LEU A 188 10.73 -18.47 4.04
C LEU A 188 12.22 -18.09 4.05
N TRP A 189 12.75 -17.72 5.22
CA TRP A 189 14.15 -17.40 5.44
C TRP A 189 14.54 -17.75 6.88
N HIS A 190 15.80 -18.13 7.10
CA HIS A 190 16.34 -18.46 8.42
C HIS A 190 17.70 -17.78 8.65
N PRO A 191 18.03 -17.41 9.90
CA PRO A 191 19.37 -16.92 10.24
C PRO A 191 20.46 -17.87 9.74
N GLY A 192 21.49 -17.31 9.11
CA GLY A 192 22.57 -18.06 8.45
C GLY A 192 22.40 -18.21 6.94
N GLN A 193 21.19 -18.00 6.39
CA GLN A 193 21.01 -17.86 4.95
C GLN A 193 21.38 -16.45 4.47
N ALA A 194 21.68 -16.31 3.18
CA ALA A 194 21.91 -15.00 2.56
C ALA A 194 20.74 -14.05 2.86
N PHE A 195 21.04 -12.79 3.17
CA PHE A 195 20.00 -11.83 3.53
C PHE A 195 19.02 -11.61 2.37
N PRO A 196 17.72 -11.48 2.66
CA PRO A 196 16.76 -11.01 1.68
C PRO A 196 16.97 -9.50 1.51
N LEU A 197 17.77 -9.14 0.51
CA LEU A 197 18.09 -7.76 0.20
C LEU A 197 16.98 -7.14 -0.65
N PRO A 198 16.73 -5.82 -0.51
CA PRO A 198 15.86 -5.11 -1.44
C PRO A 198 16.49 -5.06 -2.83
N ASP A 199 15.70 -4.70 -3.86
CA ASP A 199 16.18 -4.60 -5.24
C ASP A 199 17.24 -3.50 -5.45
N ARG A 200 17.36 -2.57 -4.50
CA ARG A 200 18.39 -1.51 -4.49
C ARG A 200 19.66 -1.95 -3.77
N ALA A 201 20.77 -1.28 -4.08
CA ALA A 201 22.07 -1.54 -3.45
C ALA A 201 22.00 -1.46 -1.91
N CYS A 202 22.54 -2.49 -1.26
CA CYS A 202 22.64 -2.59 0.19
C CYS A 202 24.09 -2.95 0.57
N PRO A 203 25.01 -1.96 0.67
CA PRO A 203 26.45 -2.22 0.71
C PRO A 203 26.96 -2.83 2.03
N ARG A 204 26.25 -2.66 3.15
CA ARG A 204 26.63 -3.21 4.46
C ARG A 204 25.44 -3.85 5.17
N PRO A 205 24.86 -4.93 4.58
CA PRO A 205 23.64 -5.51 5.11
C PRO A 205 23.89 -6.13 6.48
N ARG A 206 23.08 -5.74 7.46
CA ARG A 206 23.08 -6.34 8.80
C ARG A 206 21.70 -6.32 9.42
N LEU A 207 21.47 -7.23 10.37
CA LEU A 207 20.27 -7.22 11.17
C LEU A 207 20.54 -6.59 12.53
N ILE A 208 19.72 -5.60 12.89
CA ILE A 208 19.69 -5.01 14.24
C ILE A 208 18.28 -5.22 14.76
N ALA A 209 18.13 -6.03 15.82
CA ALA A 209 16.82 -6.43 16.34
C ALA A 209 15.86 -6.98 15.24
N GLN A 210 16.39 -7.78 14.31
CA GLN A 210 15.69 -8.36 13.15
C GLN A 210 15.28 -7.37 12.04
N VAL A 211 15.66 -6.10 12.15
CA VAL A 211 15.47 -5.09 11.10
C VAL A 211 16.71 -5.04 10.20
N LEU A 212 16.53 -5.01 8.88
CA LEU A 212 17.61 -4.84 7.91
C LEU A 212 18.14 -3.40 7.94
N TRP A 213 19.46 -3.27 7.95
CA TRP A 213 20.17 -2.02 7.76
C TRP A 213 21.16 -2.17 6.62
N CYS A 214 21.24 -1.15 5.77
CA CYS A 214 22.23 -1.06 4.68
C CYS A 214 23.34 -0.03 4.96
N ALA A 215 23.31 0.59 6.14
CA ALA A 215 24.27 1.55 6.65
C ALA A 215 24.46 1.32 8.17
N ASP A 216 25.49 1.93 8.75
CA ASP A 216 25.66 1.94 10.20
C ASP A 216 24.53 2.78 10.84
N PRO A 217 23.90 2.30 11.93
CA PRO A 217 22.90 3.09 12.63
C PRO A 217 23.55 4.35 13.24
N PRO A 218 22.80 5.44 13.41
CA PRO A 218 23.31 6.62 14.08
C PRO A 218 23.80 6.27 15.50
N ALA A 219 24.91 6.90 15.92
CA ALA A 219 25.59 6.61 17.20
C ALA A 219 24.71 6.83 18.46
N LYS A 220 23.57 7.51 18.30
CA LYS A 220 22.50 7.59 19.28
C LYS A 220 21.19 7.32 18.55
N ALA A 221 20.46 6.27 18.97
CA ALA A 221 19.06 6.14 18.57
C ALA A 221 18.32 7.39 19.06
N PRO A 222 17.57 8.10 18.20
CA PRO A 222 16.71 9.18 18.67
C PRO A 222 15.75 8.62 19.73
N ARG A 223 15.61 9.37 20.82
CA ARG A 223 14.78 9.00 21.98
C ARG A 223 13.31 8.96 21.61
#